data_AF-A0A0F9W2R7-F1
#
_entry.id   AF-A0A0F9W2R7-F1
#
_cell.length_a   1.000
_cell.length_b   1.000
_cell.length_c   1.000
_cell.angle_alpha   90.00
_cell.angle_beta   90.00
_cell.angle_gamma   90.00
#
_symmetry.space_group_name_H-M   'P 1'
#
loop_
_entity.id
_entity.type
_entity.pdbx_description
1 polymer ?
#
loop_
_entity_poly.entity_id
_entity_poly.type
_entity_poly.pdbx_seq_one_letter_code
_entity_poly.pdbx_strand_id
1 'polypeptide(L)'
;MSLLETTHNPKLAPVYARHRVVEGAIDTGTITEERRAMNMASHSHAHVQVIPTNGANPDVKVLFWSEAANRFIDPHPDQEISFGGAGPDVPYEFTFEPRGRKIFIFVTGTVTGDDVVEIQVAGYNVERV
;
A
#
# COMPACT_ATOMS: atom_id res chain seq x y z
N MET A 1 -39.14 22.77 23.18
CA MET A 1 -37.99 22.80 22.25
C MET A 1 -37.08 21.65 22.61
N SER A 2 -37.03 20.60 21.79
CA SER A 2 -36.10 19.48 21.97
C SER A 2 -34.82 19.82 21.22
N LEU A 3 -33.68 19.83 21.91
CA LEU A 3 -32.37 19.98 21.30
C LEU A 3 -32.10 18.74 20.43
N LEU A 4 -31.93 18.93 19.12
CA LEU A 4 -31.35 17.93 18.24
C LEU A 4 -29.85 17.88 18.55
N GLU A 5 -29.43 16.98 19.43
CA GLU A 5 -28.04 16.53 19.46
C GLU A 5 -27.82 15.62 18.25
N THR A 6 -27.26 16.19 17.18
CA THR A 6 -26.70 15.39 16.09
C THR A 6 -25.45 14.70 16.62
N THR A 7 -25.58 13.40 16.93
CA THR A 7 -24.48 12.50 17.22
C THR A 7 -23.51 12.45 16.04
N HIS A 8 -22.52 13.34 16.04
CA HIS A 8 -21.32 13.25 15.22
C HIS A 8 -20.48 12.08 15.75
N ASN A 9 -20.90 10.84 15.46
CA ASN A 9 -20.05 9.69 15.73
C ASN A 9 -19.03 9.62 14.58
N PRO A 10 -17.73 9.89 14.83
CA PRO A 10 -16.72 9.74 13.78
C PRO A 10 -16.76 8.29 13.28
N LYS A 11 -16.76 8.11 11.96
CA LYS A 11 -16.67 6.77 11.38
C LYS A 11 -15.40 6.10 11.88
N LEU A 12 -15.50 4.78 12.11
CA LEU A 12 -14.34 3.97 12.44
C LEU A 12 -13.28 4.11 11.34
N ALA A 13 -12.02 4.25 11.76
CA ALA A 13 -10.89 4.32 10.84
C ALA A 13 -10.79 3.01 10.02
N PRO A 14 -10.23 3.06 8.80
CA PRO A 14 -9.93 1.86 8.03
C PRO A 14 -9.06 0.89 8.84
N VAL A 15 -9.38 -0.41 8.80
CA VAL A 15 -8.58 -1.45 9.46
C VAL A 15 -7.45 -1.85 8.55
N TYR A 16 -6.21 -1.73 9.02
CA TYR A 16 -5.04 -2.22 8.31
C TYR A 16 -4.93 -3.73 8.39
N ALA A 17 -4.65 -4.35 7.25
CA ALA A 17 -4.16 -5.71 7.15
C ALA A 17 -2.67 -5.67 6.81
N ARG A 18 -1.88 -6.55 7.44
CA ARG A 18 -0.49 -6.76 7.05
C ARG A 18 -0.49 -7.33 5.63
N HIS A 19 0.09 -6.58 4.69
CA HIS A 19 0.29 -7.05 3.32
C HIS A 19 1.48 -7.99 3.25
N ARG A 20 2.64 -7.55 3.78
CA ARG A 20 3.85 -8.37 3.85
C ARG A 20 4.94 -7.72 4.70
N VAL A 21 6.02 -8.47 4.90
CA VAL A 21 7.29 -8.01 5.48
C VAL A 21 8.40 -8.31 4.46
N VAL A 22 9.31 -7.36 4.26
CA VAL A 22 10.50 -7.48 3.41
C VAL A 22 11.72 -7.38 4.30
N GLU A 23 12.64 -8.32 4.16
CA GLU A 23 13.83 -8.42 5.03
C GLU A 23 15.09 -8.55 4.17
N GLY A 24 16.10 -7.74 4.49
CA GLY A 24 17.48 -7.85 4.02
C GLY A 24 17.75 -7.57 2.53
N ALA A 25 16.75 -7.51 1.67
CA ALA A 25 16.90 -7.13 0.27
C ALA A 25 15.61 -6.53 -0.31
N ILE A 26 15.79 -5.66 -1.30
CA ILE A 26 14.70 -5.15 -2.15
C ILE A 26 14.06 -6.28 -2.97
N ASP A 27 12.86 -6.04 -3.48
CA ASP A 27 12.30 -6.96 -4.45
C ASP A 27 13.06 -6.89 -5.77
N THR A 28 13.19 -8.05 -6.42
CA THR A 28 13.83 -8.16 -7.73
C THR A 28 12.94 -8.88 -8.72
N GLY A 29 12.97 -8.45 -9.98
CA GLY A 29 12.38 -9.17 -11.10
C GLY A 29 10.88 -8.96 -11.30
N THR A 30 10.30 -9.83 -12.12
CA THR A 30 8.87 -9.79 -12.46
C THR A 30 8.08 -10.58 -11.42
N ILE A 31 7.08 -9.97 -10.79
CA ILE A 31 6.24 -10.66 -9.80
C ILE A 31 5.10 -11.37 -10.52
N THR A 32 5.13 -12.70 -10.54
CA THR A 32 4.16 -13.56 -11.24
C THR A 32 3.22 -14.32 -10.31
N GLU A 33 3.40 -14.19 -8.99
CA GLU A 33 2.56 -14.88 -8.00
C GLU A 33 1.37 -14.02 -7.57
N GLU A 34 0.23 -14.19 -8.23
CA GLU A 34 -1.01 -13.46 -7.93
C GLU A 34 -1.41 -13.52 -6.44
N ARG A 35 -1.20 -14.68 -5.79
CA ARG A 35 -1.54 -14.90 -4.38
C ARG A 35 -0.88 -13.93 -3.40
N ARG A 36 0.15 -13.20 -3.84
CA ARG A 36 0.82 -12.16 -3.04
C ARG A 36 0.08 -10.83 -3.09
N ALA A 37 -0.95 -10.69 -3.91
CA ALA A 37 -1.73 -9.47 -4.03
C ALA A 37 -2.55 -9.15 -2.77
N MET A 38 -2.83 -7.87 -2.58
CA MET A 38 -3.98 -7.42 -1.79
C MET A 38 -5.17 -7.20 -2.72
N ASN A 39 -6.33 -7.79 -2.40
CA ASN A 39 -7.54 -7.64 -3.21
C ASN A 39 -8.33 -6.39 -2.75
N MET A 40 -8.46 -5.40 -3.65
CA MET A 40 -9.17 -4.15 -3.36
C MET A 40 -10.56 -4.05 -4.02
N ALA A 41 -11.14 -5.17 -4.51
CA ALA A 41 -12.38 -5.17 -5.30
C ALA A 41 -13.57 -4.42 -4.68
N SER A 42 -13.65 -4.33 -3.34
CA SER A 42 -14.74 -3.65 -2.62
C SER A 42 -14.36 -2.28 -2.04
N HIS A 43 -13.21 -1.73 -2.43
CA HIS A 43 -12.66 -0.49 -1.89
C HIS A 43 -12.29 0.48 -3.00
N SER A 44 -12.79 1.71 -2.91
CA SER A 44 -12.44 2.78 -3.86
C SER A 44 -11.05 3.35 -3.60
N HIS A 45 -10.57 3.26 -2.35
CA HIS A 45 -9.27 3.77 -1.92
C HIS A 45 -8.46 2.69 -1.20
N ALA A 46 -7.16 2.69 -1.47
CA ALA A 46 -6.16 1.96 -0.70
C ALA A 46 -5.32 3.00 0.06
N HIS A 47 -5.16 2.77 1.35
CA HIS A 47 -4.22 3.52 2.18
C HIS A 47 -3.12 2.55 2.63
N VAL A 48 -1.88 2.94 2.39
CA VAL A 48 -0.70 2.11 2.61
C VAL A 48 0.16 2.78 3.65
N GLN A 49 0.61 1.99 4.63
CA GLN A 49 1.62 2.37 5.58
C GLN A 49 2.86 1.53 5.33
N VAL A 50 4.01 2.21 5.22
CA VAL A 50 5.32 1.60 5.10
C VAL A 50 6.06 1.85 6.40
N ILE A 51 6.47 0.78 7.08
CA ILE A 51 7.07 0.81 8.40
C ILE A 51 8.48 0.21 8.30
N PRO A 52 9.48 1.04 7.99
CA PRO A 52 10.87 0.61 8.01
C PRO A 52 11.39 0.47 9.45
N THR A 53 12.32 -0.45 9.64
CA THR A 53 13.06 -0.69 10.89
C THR A 53 14.49 -1.15 10.58
N ASN A 54 15.38 -1.07 11.58
CA ASN A 54 16.80 -1.43 11.52
C ASN A 54 17.67 -0.58 10.58
N GLY A 55 17.27 0.66 10.29
CA GLY A 55 17.99 1.58 9.41
C GLY A 55 17.44 1.60 7.98
N ALA A 56 16.40 0.82 7.69
CA ALA A 56 15.80 0.75 6.37
C ALA A 56 15.25 2.12 5.92
N ASN A 57 15.42 2.46 4.64
CA ASN A 57 14.81 3.63 4.02
C ASN A 57 14.26 3.26 2.63
N PRO A 58 13.18 2.47 2.59
CA PRO A 58 12.66 1.92 1.34
C PRO A 58 11.87 2.95 0.54
N ASP A 59 12.10 2.97 -0.76
CA ASP A 59 11.13 3.45 -1.73
C ASP A 59 10.18 2.32 -2.09
N VAL A 60 8.94 2.66 -2.45
CA VAL A 60 7.95 1.68 -2.91
C VAL A 60 7.28 2.07 -4.21
N LYS A 61 6.85 1.05 -4.95
CA LYS A 61 6.04 1.16 -6.17
C LYS A 61 4.76 0.36 -6.01
N VAL A 62 3.66 0.90 -6.55
CA VAL A 62 2.39 0.19 -6.60
C VAL A 62 2.25 -0.52 -7.93
N LEU A 63 2.26 -1.85 -7.91
CA LEU A 63 1.98 -2.67 -9.09
C LEU A 63 0.57 -3.24 -9.05
N PHE A 64 0.04 -3.54 -10.24
CA PHE A 64 -1.30 -4.06 -10.42
C PHE A 64 -1.28 -5.41 -11.12
N TRP A 65 -2.08 -6.36 -10.66
CA TRP A 65 -2.20 -7.64 -11.34
C TRP A 65 -2.82 -7.46 -12.73
N SER A 66 -2.18 -8.00 -13.75
CA SER A 66 -2.71 -8.11 -15.10
C SER A 66 -3.00 -9.56 -15.43
N GLU A 67 -4.28 -9.90 -15.56
CA GLU A 67 -4.71 -11.23 -15.99
C GLU A 67 -4.16 -11.57 -17.39
N ALA A 68 -4.09 -10.58 -18.29
CA ALA A 68 -3.58 -10.77 -19.65
C ALA A 68 -2.07 -11.05 -19.70
N ALA A 69 -1.29 -10.42 -18.81
CA ALA A 69 0.16 -10.63 -18.74
C ALA A 69 0.57 -11.72 -17.74
N ASN A 70 -0.39 -12.23 -16.94
CA ASN A 70 -0.19 -13.16 -15.85
C ASN A 70 0.95 -12.73 -14.89
N ARG A 71 0.99 -11.43 -14.57
CA ARG A 71 1.99 -10.81 -13.70
C ARG A 71 1.52 -9.48 -13.15
N PHE A 72 2.19 -9.01 -12.11
CA PHE A 72 2.09 -7.61 -11.71
C PHE A 72 2.80 -6.71 -12.71
N ILE A 73 2.12 -5.65 -13.13
CA ILE A 73 2.61 -4.64 -14.06
C ILE A 73 2.55 -3.27 -13.43
N ASP A 74 3.44 -2.40 -13.89
CA ASP A 74 3.23 -0.96 -13.75
C ASP A 74 2.16 -0.55 -14.77
N PRO A 75 1.02 0.02 -14.35
CA PRO A 75 -0.09 0.37 -15.23
C PRO A 75 0.28 1.50 -16.18
N HIS A 76 1.29 2.31 -15.86
CA HIS A 76 1.76 3.40 -16.69
C HIS A 76 3.29 3.45 -16.65
N PRO A 77 4.00 2.90 -17.66
CA PRO A 77 5.47 2.96 -17.69
C PRO A 77 6.03 4.38 -17.64
N ASP A 78 5.21 5.40 -17.99
CA ASP A 78 5.58 6.82 -17.94
C ASP A 78 5.09 7.54 -16.67
N GLN A 79 4.21 6.93 -15.87
CA GLN A 79 3.63 7.49 -14.64
C GLN A 79 3.59 6.41 -13.56
N GLU A 80 4.79 5.97 -13.19
CA GLU A 80 5.00 5.07 -12.07
C GLU A 80 4.36 5.66 -10.81
N ILE A 81 3.55 4.84 -10.12
CA ILE A 81 3.00 5.21 -8.82
C ILE A 81 4.05 4.82 -7.77
N SER A 82 4.99 5.71 -7.51
CA SER A 82 6.05 5.50 -6.53
C SER A 82 6.12 6.57 -5.45
N PHE A 83 6.60 6.13 -4.29
CA PHE A 83 6.70 6.93 -3.08
C PHE A 83 8.09 6.72 -2.48
N GLY A 84 8.79 7.83 -2.26
CA GLY A 84 10.12 7.82 -1.69
C GLY A 84 10.10 7.69 -0.17
N GLY A 85 11.12 7.03 0.38
CA GLY A 85 11.33 6.96 1.82
C GLY A 85 11.54 8.34 2.45
N ALA A 86 11.01 8.53 3.66
CA ALA A 86 11.10 9.80 4.41
C ALA A 86 12.37 9.92 5.27
N GLY A 87 13.27 8.93 5.21
CA GLY A 87 14.47 8.81 6.03
C GLY A 87 14.55 7.43 6.72
N PRO A 88 15.74 7.03 7.20
CA PRO A 88 15.92 5.76 7.91
C PRO A 88 14.99 5.62 9.11
N ASP A 89 14.31 4.48 9.23
CA ASP A 89 13.36 4.17 10.32
C ASP A 89 12.19 5.17 10.46
N VAL A 90 11.92 5.98 9.42
CA VAL A 90 10.79 6.91 9.41
C VAL A 90 9.62 6.28 8.68
N PRO A 91 8.51 5.92 9.37
CA PRO A 91 7.31 5.46 8.70
C PRO A 91 6.71 6.55 7.82
N TYR A 92 6.13 6.14 6.70
CA TYR A 92 5.39 7.02 5.82
C TYR A 92 4.15 6.34 5.27
N GLU A 93 3.21 7.15 4.82
CA GLU A 93 1.91 6.70 4.37
C GLU A 93 1.46 7.43 3.12
N PHE A 94 0.65 6.75 2.32
CA PHE A 94 0.07 7.33 1.11
C PHE A 94 -1.27 6.68 0.78
N THR A 95 -2.06 7.39 0.00
CA THR A 95 -3.38 6.93 -0.46
C THR A 95 -3.44 7.00 -1.97
N PHE A 96 -4.04 5.99 -2.59
CA PHE A 96 -4.32 5.98 -4.02
C PHE A 96 -5.63 5.24 -4.32
N GLU A 97 -6.12 5.39 -5.55
CA GLU A 97 -7.32 4.70 -6.03
C GLU A 97 -6.95 3.39 -6.75
N PRO A 98 -7.13 2.20 -6.14
CA PRO A 98 -6.83 0.93 -6.79
C PRO A 98 -7.82 0.59 -7.91
N ARG A 99 -9.00 1.23 -7.91
CA ARG A 99 -10.12 0.99 -8.84
C ARG A 99 -10.56 -0.48 -8.87
N GLY A 100 -10.65 -1.10 -7.70
CA GLY A 100 -11.06 -2.50 -7.54
C GLY A 100 -10.02 -3.53 -7.98
N ARG A 101 -8.81 -3.12 -8.37
CA ARG A 101 -7.76 -4.03 -8.84
C ARG A 101 -7.00 -4.69 -7.69
N LYS A 102 -6.39 -5.84 -7.98
CA LYS A 102 -5.41 -6.50 -7.11
C LYS A 102 -4.10 -5.72 -7.16
N ILE A 103 -3.56 -5.35 -6.01
CA ILE A 103 -2.35 -4.52 -5.88
C ILE A 103 -1.21 -5.31 -5.24
N PHE A 104 0.01 -4.89 -5.52
CA PHE A 104 1.21 -5.34 -4.83
C PHE A 104 2.13 -4.16 -4.56
N ILE A 105 2.59 -4.01 -3.31
CA ILE A 105 3.53 -2.95 -2.93
C ILE A 105 4.95 -3.48 -3.07
N PHE A 106 5.58 -3.13 -4.18
CA PHE A 106 6.94 -3.51 -4.53
C PHE A 106 7.94 -2.57 -3.84
N VAL A 107 8.92 -3.10 -3.13
CA VAL A 107 9.97 -2.31 -2.46
C VAL A 107 11.16 -2.16 -3.42
N THR A 108 11.50 -0.92 -3.76
CA THR A 108 12.56 -0.58 -4.74
C THR A 108 13.70 0.29 -4.22
N GLY A 109 13.71 0.71 -2.95
CA GLY A 109 14.78 1.51 -2.35
C GLY A 109 15.56 0.80 -1.25
N THR A 110 16.61 1.42 -0.72
CA THR A 110 17.66 0.87 0.15
C THR A 110 17.14 -0.02 1.29
N VAL A 111 17.19 -1.34 1.05
CA VAL A 111 16.99 -2.41 2.04
C VAL A 111 18.15 -3.39 1.87
N THR A 112 18.96 -3.57 2.92
CA THR A 112 20.16 -4.41 2.93
C THR A 112 20.39 -5.04 4.30
N GLY A 113 21.10 -6.18 4.36
CA GLY A 113 21.55 -6.76 5.63
C GLY A 113 20.39 -7.14 6.54
N ASP A 114 20.29 -6.48 7.70
CA ASP A 114 19.27 -6.74 8.73
C ASP A 114 18.05 -5.79 8.64
N ASP A 115 17.98 -4.97 7.59
CA ASP A 115 16.86 -4.04 7.34
C ASP A 115 15.53 -4.79 7.23
N VAL A 116 14.48 -4.25 7.85
CA VAL A 116 13.12 -4.83 7.80
C VAL A 116 12.10 -3.77 7.45
N VAL A 117 11.21 -4.07 6.49
CA VAL A 117 10.13 -3.20 6.04
C VAL A 117 8.80 -3.93 6.16
N GLU A 118 7.96 -3.51 7.10
CA GLU A 118 6.57 -3.96 7.18
C GLU A 118 5.66 -3.07 6.32
N ILE A 119 4.80 -3.70 5.53
CA ILE A 119 3.83 -3.00 4.69
C ILE A 119 2.44 -3.39 5.16
N GLN A 120 1.67 -2.36 5.55
CA GLN A 120 0.28 -2.50 5.94
C GLN A 120 -0.61 -1.78 4.93
N VAL A 121 -1.78 -2.37 4.65
CA VAL A 121 -2.73 -1.82 3.68
C VAL A 121 -4.12 -1.85 4.29
N ALA A 122 -4.84 -0.74 4.19
CA ALA A 122 -6.25 -0.62 4.53
C ALA A 122 -7.07 -0.23 3.30
N GLY A 123 -8.21 -0.86 3.11
CA GLY A 123 -9.19 -0.51 2.09
C GLY A 123 -10.36 0.27 2.68
N TYR A 124 -10.81 1.34 2.02
CA TYR A 124 -11.99 2.09 2.44
C TYR A 124 -12.73 2.72 1.26
N ASN A 125 -13.95 3.16 1.54
CA ASN A 125 -14.81 3.89 0.60
C ASN A 125 -15.05 5.30 1.14
N VAL A 126 -14.87 6.30 0.29
CA VAL A 126 -15.30 7.68 0.59
C VAL A 126 -16.77 7.80 0.19
N GLU A 127 -17.63 8.13 1.14
CA GLU A 127 -18.96 8.64 0.82
C GLU A 127 -18.81 10.03 0.21
N ARG A 128 -19.50 10.28 -0.90
CA ARG A 128 -19.69 11.65 -1.40
C ARG A 128 -20.64 12.35 -0.43
N VAL A 129 -20.13 13.36 0.28
CA VAL A 129 -20.95 14.31 1.04
C VAL A 129 -21.50 15.35 0.07
#